data_AF-X1IJB0-F1
#
_entry.id   AF-X1IJB0-F1
#
_cell.length_a   1.000
_cell.length_b   1.000
_cell.length_c   1.000
_cell.angle_alpha   90.00
_cell.angle_beta   90.00
_cell.angle_gamma   90.00
#
_symmetry.space_group_name_H-M   'P 1'
#
loop_
_entity.id
_entity.type
_entity.pdbx_description
1 polymer ?
#
loop_
_entity_poly.entity_id
_entity_poly.type
_entity_poly.pdbx_seq_one_letter_code
_entity_poly.pdbx_strand_id
1 'polypeptide(L)'
;MITDVSLSVIDQKLTLTPPDVSDPFMAEVLAGTSTYGTLHVLPTLTIGGDVASLLEGPQPVKTVPSHFSTVNLASQRDVELVFGSEDERKFYIGTPLDMETKICLDLPELVKRSNGIFGKSGTGKTFLTRLLLIGMLQKGTAVNLVFDMHSEYGWESRSEEGRKVKALKQLFPSKVAVFTLDEESSRRRQVSTDFVVRIGYDEIEPEDMVLLSSNFKPY
;
A
#
# COMPACT_ATOMS: atom_id res chain seq x y z
N MET A 1 -8.14 11.41 7.46
CA MET A 1 -9.01 10.56 6.59
C MET A 1 -10.38 11.22 6.52
N ILE A 2 -10.97 11.36 5.32
CA ILE A 2 -12.37 11.77 5.18
C ILE A 2 -13.22 10.51 5.35
N THR A 3 -14.10 10.51 6.34
CA THR A 3 -14.93 9.35 6.68
C THR A 3 -16.34 9.46 6.12
N ASP A 4 -16.82 10.68 5.85
CA ASP A 4 -18.14 10.92 5.29
C ASP A 4 -18.20 12.28 4.59
N VAL A 5 -19.04 12.37 3.55
CA VAL A 5 -19.30 13.59 2.78
C VAL A 5 -20.80 13.72 2.62
N SER A 6 -21.37 14.81 3.15
CA SER A 6 -22.80 15.09 3.03
C SER A 6 -23.04 16.50 2.50
N LEU A 7 -24.13 16.69 1.77
CA LEU A 7 -24.61 18.01 1.39
C LEU A 7 -25.67 18.43 2.40
N SER A 8 -25.47 19.57 3.03
CA SER A 8 -26.39 20.17 3.98
C SER A 8 -26.96 21.46 3.41
N VAL A 9 -28.14 21.84 3.89
CA VAL A 9 -28.85 23.06 3.47
C VAL A 9 -29.22 23.90 4.67
N ILE A 10 -29.29 25.21 4.48
CA ILE A 10 -29.74 26.13 5.52
C ILE A 10 -31.27 26.09 5.66
N ASP A 11 -31.99 25.86 4.56
CA ASP A 11 -33.45 25.69 4.53
C ASP A 11 -33.83 24.30 3.99
N GLN A 12 -34.53 23.49 4.80
CA GLN A 12 -35.02 22.16 4.42
C GLN A 12 -35.97 22.18 3.21
N LYS A 13 -36.63 23.31 2.91
CA LYS A 13 -37.47 23.44 1.71
C LYS A 13 -36.68 23.24 0.41
N LEU A 14 -35.38 23.55 0.41
CA LEU A 14 -34.51 23.34 -0.75
C LEU A 14 -34.29 21.85 -1.05
N THR A 15 -34.44 20.97 -0.05
CA THR A 15 -34.34 19.51 -0.25
C THR A 15 -35.67 18.93 -0.76
N LEU A 16 -36.79 19.52 -0.38
CA LEU A 16 -38.13 19.06 -0.76
C LEU A 16 -38.57 19.58 -2.14
N THR A 17 -38.18 20.82 -2.47
CA THR A 17 -38.48 21.47 -3.74
C THR A 17 -37.20 22.12 -4.27
N PRO A 18 -36.30 21.34 -4.90
CA PRO A 18 -35.06 21.88 -5.43
C PRO A 18 -35.36 22.95 -6.50
N PRO A 19 -34.70 24.11 -6.44
CA PRO A 19 -34.85 25.14 -7.47
C PRO A 19 -34.35 24.64 -8.83
N ASP A 20 -34.84 25.24 -9.91
CA ASP A 20 -34.34 24.95 -11.25
C ASP A 20 -32.90 25.47 -11.40
N VAL A 21 -31.95 24.53 -11.46
CA VAL A 21 -30.50 24.80 -11.61
C VAL A 21 -30.06 24.87 -13.07
N SER A 22 -31.00 24.90 -14.02
CA SER A 22 -30.67 25.14 -15.43
C SER A 22 -30.20 26.58 -15.70
N ASP A 23 -30.55 27.53 -14.82
CA ASP A 23 -30.02 28.89 -14.82
C ASP A 23 -28.67 28.95 -14.06
N PRO A 24 -27.56 29.30 -14.74
CA PRO A 24 -26.23 29.39 -14.14
C PRO A 24 -26.16 30.37 -12.96
N PHE A 25 -26.95 31.44 -12.96
CA PHE A 25 -26.97 32.41 -11.87
C PHE A 25 -27.64 31.82 -10.62
N MET A 26 -28.74 31.09 -10.79
CA MET A 26 -29.40 30.38 -9.68
C MET A 26 -28.51 29.27 -9.12
N ALA A 27 -27.76 28.57 -9.98
CA ALA A 27 -26.77 27.58 -9.54
C ALA A 27 -25.65 28.22 -8.68
N GLU A 28 -25.15 29.39 -9.07
CA GLU A 28 -24.11 30.12 -8.34
C GLU A 28 -24.62 30.66 -7.00
N VAL A 29 -25.84 31.21 -6.95
CA VAL A 29 -26.44 31.70 -5.69
C VAL A 29 -26.65 30.55 -4.70
N LEU A 30 -27.13 29.40 -5.18
CA LEU A 30 -27.32 28.22 -4.32
C LEU A 30 -25.98 27.66 -3.83
N ALA A 31 -24.98 27.58 -4.72
CA ALA A 31 -23.63 27.14 -4.42
C ALA A 31 -22.88 28.17 -3.57
N GLY A 32 -23.01 28.06 -2.24
CA GLY A 32 -22.21 28.82 -1.29
C GLY A 32 -23.01 29.71 -0.34
N THR A 33 -24.30 29.95 -0.58
CA THR A 33 -25.17 30.66 0.39
C THR A 33 -26.20 29.76 1.06
N SER A 34 -26.72 28.75 0.36
CA SER A 34 -27.89 28.00 0.83
C SER A 34 -27.62 26.49 0.97
N THR A 35 -26.64 25.99 0.21
CA THR A 35 -26.14 24.61 0.30
C THR A 35 -24.66 24.64 0.66
N TYR A 36 -24.23 23.74 1.56
CA TYR A 36 -22.84 23.58 1.96
C TYR A 36 -22.48 22.10 2.10
N GLY A 37 -21.25 21.75 1.74
CA GLY A 37 -20.71 20.41 1.95
C GLY A 37 -20.19 20.26 3.37
N THR A 38 -20.62 19.21 4.06
CA THR A 38 -20.08 18.81 5.36
C THR A 38 -19.18 17.60 5.17
N LEU A 39 -17.95 17.70 5.66
CA LEU A 39 -16.96 16.63 5.62
C LEU A 39 -16.68 16.16 7.05
N HIS A 40 -16.84 14.87 7.30
CA HIS A 40 -16.31 14.27 8.53
C HIS A 40 -14.85 13.92 8.31
N VAL A 41 -13.97 14.60 9.04
CA VAL A 41 -12.52 14.39 8.98
C VAL A 41 -12.03 13.82 10.29
N LEU A 42 -11.12 12.85 10.20
CA LEU A 42 -10.35 12.36 11.34
C LEU A 42 -8.90 12.87 11.21
N PRO A 43 -8.51 13.92 11.96
CA PRO A 43 -7.13 14.33 12.10
C PRO A 43 -6.35 13.27 12.90
N THR A 44 -5.22 12.83 12.37
CA THR A 44 -4.40 11.79 13.01
C THR A 44 -3.09 12.34 13.55
N LEU A 45 -2.46 13.26 12.80
CA LEU A 45 -1.18 13.86 13.14
C LEU A 45 -1.26 15.38 13.10
N THR A 46 -0.50 16.03 13.98
CA THR A 46 -0.24 17.46 13.98
C THR A 46 1.26 17.67 13.82
N ILE A 47 1.63 18.69 13.06
CA ILE A 47 3.02 19.07 12.79
C ILE A 47 3.12 20.54 13.19
N GLY A 48 3.97 20.84 14.17
CA GLY A 48 4.18 22.20 14.63
C GLY A 48 3.24 22.67 15.75
N GLY A 49 3.73 23.66 16.48
CA GLY A 49 3.11 24.29 17.65
C GLY A 49 4.14 25.13 18.41
N ASP A 50 5.40 24.66 18.45
CA ASP A 50 6.59 25.33 18.99
C ASP A 50 7.89 24.81 18.31
N VAL A 51 9.05 25.43 18.59
CA VAL A 51 10.35 25.02 17.99
C VAL A 51 10.75 23.59 18.39
N ALA A 52 10.30 23.11 19.56
CA ALA A 52 10.55 21.76 20.04
C ALA A 52 9.80 20.70 19.22
N SER A 53 8.53 20.96 18.87
CA SER A 53 7.70 20.06 18.05
C SER A 53 8.22 19.87 16.63
N LEU A 54 8.98 20.84 16.10
CA LEU A 54 9.67 20.69 14.81
C LEU A 54 10.87 19.71 14.90
N LEU A 55 11.46 19.54 16.09
CA LEU A 55 12.54 18.59 16.34
C LEU A 55 12.00 17.19 16.69
N GLU A 56 10.86 17.11 17.36
CA GLU A 56 10.23 15.84 17.79
C GLU A 56 9.42 15.14 16.67
N GLY A 57 9.11 15.85 15.58
CA GLY A 57 8.39 15.30 14.44
C GLY A 57 6.86 15.22 14.66
N PRO A 58 6.13 14.50 13.80
CA PRO A 58 4.67 14.44 13.85
C PRO A 58 4.15 13.86 15.16
N GLN A 59 3.18 14.53 15.79
CA GLN A 59 2.57 14.09 17.05
C GLN A 59 1.08 13.77 16.87
N PRO A 60 0.50 12.87 17.70
CA PRO A 60 -0.94 12.65 17.70
C PRO A 60 -1.70 13.95 17.97
N VAL A 61 -2.78 14.17 17.22
CA VAL A 61 -3.63 15.35 17.39
C VAL A 61 -4.29 15.33 18.77
N LYS A 62 -4.17 16.44 19.51
CA LYS A 62 -4.78 16.62 20.83
C LYS A 62 -5.92 17.64 20.84
N THR A 63 -6.10 18.38 19.74
CA THR A 63 -7.05 19.51 19.63
C THR A 63 -7.73 19.51 18.27
N VAL A 64 -8.92 20.09 18.18
CA VAL A 64 -9.60 20.29 16.90
C VAL A 64 -9.20 21.64 16.27
N PRO A 65 -9.16 21.74 14.93
CA PRO A 65 -8.96 23.02 14.25
C PRO A 65 -10.05 24.03 14.63
N SER A 66 -9.72 25.32 14.65
CA SER A 66 -10.72 26.38 14.88
C SER A 66 -11.69 26.49 13.71
N HIS A 67 -12.85 27.11 13.96
CA HIS A 67 -13.78 27.45 12.89
C HIS A 67 -13.09 28.26 11.79
N PHE A 68 -13.45 27.96 10.54
CA PHE A 68 -12.89 28.59 9.33
C PHE A 68 -11.39 28.39 9.11
N SER A 69 -10.79 27.36 9.73
CA SER A 69 -9.40 26.99 9.45
C SER A 69 -9.20 26.72 7.95
N THR A 70 -8.15 27.30 7.38
CA THR A 70 -7.79 27.07 5.98
C THR A 70 -7.34 25.62 5.76
N VAL A 71 -7.81 25.03 4.67
CA VAL A 71 -7.39 23.70 4.22
C VAL A 71 -6.53 23.87 2.98
N ASN A 72 -5.35 23.27 2.98
CA ASN A 72 -4.39 23.35 1.88
C ASN A 72 -4.02 21.94 1.41
N LEU A 73 -3.66 21.81 0.14
CA LEU A 73 -3.03 20.59 -0.37
C LEU A 73 -1.64 20.45 0.24
N ALA A 74 -1.30 19.24 0.69
CA ALA A 74 0.01 18.96 1.25
C ALA A 74 1.07 19.00 0.13
N SER A 75 2.15 19.73 0.38
CA SER A 75 3.32 19.78 -0.51
C SER A 75 4.22 18.55 -0.30
N GLN A 76 5.18 18.35 -1.22
CA GLN A 76 6.20 17.31 -1.05
C GLN A 76 6.94 17.44 0.29
N ARG A 77 7.23 18.68 0.72
CA ARG A 77 7.90 18.94 1.99
C ARG A 77 7.06 18.51 3.18
N ASP A 78 5.75 18.70 3.14
CA ASP A 78 4.84 18.30 4.22
C ASP A 78 4.77 16.77 4.33
N VAL A 79 4.77 16.06 3.20
CA VAL A 79 4.81 14.59 3.16
C VAL A 79 6.15 14.07 3.70
N GLU A 80 7.26 14.70 3.33
CA GLU A 80 8.60 14.33 3.82
C GLU A 80 8.78 14.60 5.32
N LEU A 81 8.09 15.58 5.90
CA LEU A 81 8.09 15.78 7.35
C LEU A 81 7.46 14.60 8.11
N VAL A 82 6.52 13.88 7.49
CA VAL A 82 5.84 12.73 8.10
C VAL A 82 6.51 11.42 7.77
N PHE A 83 6.79 11.18 6.50
CA PHE A 83 7.27 9.90 5.99
C PHE A 83 8.78 9.88 5.72
N GLY A 84 9.44 11.04 5.73
CA GLY A 84 10.82 11.20 5.31
C GLY A 84 10.99 11.20 3.78
N SER A 85 12.13 11.74 3.33
CA SER A 85 12.60 11.59 1.96
C SER A 85 13.31 10.24 1.76
N GLU A 86 13.50 9.85 0.51
CA GLU A 86 14.23 8.62 0.17
C GLU A 86 15.70 8.74 0.59
N ASP A 87 16.19 7.77 1.36
CA ASP A 87 17.55 7.74 1.89
C ASP A 87 18.07 6.28 1.94
N GLU A 88 19.16 6.00 2.67
CA GLU A 88 19.69 4.63 2.81
C GLU A 88 18.73 3.66 3.52
N ARG A 89 17.81 4.18 4.35
CA ARG A 89 16.84 3.40 5.12
C ARG A 89 15.44 3.41 4.48
N LYS A 90 15.02 4.57 3.98
CA LYS A 90 13.68 4.81 3.45
C LYS A 90 13.64 4.56 1.96
N PHE A 91 12.61 3.85 1.53
CA PHE A 91 12.44 3.42 0.15
C PHE A 91 11.14 3.97 -0.44
N TYR A 92 11.22 4.52 -1.64
CA TYR A 92 10.05 5.05 -2.35
C TYR A 92 9.09 3.93 -2.77
N ILE A 93 7.82 4.04 -2.36
CA ILE A 93 6.80 3.02 -2.64
C ILE A 93 5.73 3.47 -3.63
N GLY A 94 5.65 4.75 -3.97
CA GLY A 94 4.64 5.29 -4.88
C GLY A 94 4.14 6.68 -4.49
N THR A 95 3.17 7.16 -5.25
CA THR A 95 2.44 8.40 -4.99
C THR A 95 0.96 8.09 -4.67
N PRO A 96 0.29 8.90 -3.85
CA PRO A 96 -1.17 8.87 -3.73
C PRO A 96 -1.84 9.09 -5.09
N LEU A 97 -3.09 8.63 -5.25
CA LEU A 97 -3.82 8.70 -6.52
C LEU A 97 -3.98 10.14 -7.05
N ASP A 98 -4.21 11.09 -6.15
CA ASP A 98 -4.53 12.49 -6.51
C ASP A 98 -3.40 13.47 -6.16
N MET A 99 -2.18 12.95 -5.94
CA MET A 99 -1.03 13.77 -5.57
C MET A 99 0.22 13.30 -6.29
N GLU A 100 1.08 14.25 -6.70
CA GLU A 100 2.39 13.92 -7.27
C GLU A 100 3.47 13.71 -6.20
N THR A 101 3.09 13.73 -4.92
CA THR A 101 4.02 13.63 -3.80
C THR A 101 4.48 12.20 -3.57
N LYS A 102 5.80 12.02 -3.42
CA LYS A 102 6.42 10.72 -3.20
C LYS A 102 6.28 10.29 -1.73
N ILE A 103 5.83 9.05 -1.52
CA ILE A 103 5.81 8.41 -0.20
C ILE A 103 6.96 7.42 -0.10
N CYS A 104 7.72 7.55 0.99
CA CYS A 104 8.79 6.62 1.33
C CYS A 104 8.43 5.84 2.60
N LEU A 105 8.96 4.62 2.71
CA LEU A 105 8.75 3.74 3.84
C LEU A 105 10.10 3.36 4.47
N ASP A 106 10.23 3.49 5.78
CA ASP A 106 11.41 3.01 6.52
C ASP A 106 11.41 1.48 6.55
N LEU A 107 12.24 0.87 5.69
CA LEU A 107 12.32 -0.58 5.58
C LEU A 107 12.89 -1.23 6.84
N PRO A 108 13.96 -0.70 7.48
CA PRO A 108 14.43 -1.21 8.77
C PRO A 108 13.35 -1.28 9.85
N GLU A 109 12.46 -0.29 9.95
CA GLU A 109 11.32 -0.38 10.89
C GLU A 109 10.25 -1.37 10.43
N LEU A 110 9.97 -1.42 9.12
CA LEU A 110 8.98 -2.34 8.55
C LEU A 110 9.31 -3.80 8.89
N VAL A 111 10.57 -4.21 8.71
CA VAL A 111 10.97 -5.62 8.90
C VAL A 111 11.01 -6.07 10.36
N LYS A 112 10.94 -5.15 11.33
CA LYS A 112 10.93 -5.50 12.76
C LYS A 112 9.59 -6.07 13.23
N ARG A 113 8.55 -5.98 12.42
CA ARG A 113 7.19 -6.41 12.75
C ARG A 113 6.62 -7.30 11.66
N SER A 114 5.65 -8.13 12.04
CA SER A 114 4.83 -8.86 11.07
C SER A 114 3.94 -7.88 10.33
N ASN A 115 3.93 -7.97 8.99
CA ASN A 115 3.13 -7.13 8.12
C ASN A 115 2.20 -7.99 7.26
N GLY A 116 1.04 -7.44 6.90
CA GLY A 116 0.10 -8.05 5.98
C GLY A 116 -0.33 -7.08 4.89
N ILE A 117 -0.35 -7.54 3.64
CA ILE A 117 -0.80 -6.76 2.48
C ILE A 117 -2.17 -7.29 2.05
N PHE A 118 -3.19 -6.45 2.22
CA PHE A 118 -4.59 -6.82 1.99
C PHE A 118 -5.19 -6.01 0.83
N GLY A 119 -6.16 -6.61 0.14
CA GLY A 119 -6.82 -6.00 -1.00
C GLY A 119 -7.64 -7.00 -1.79
N LYS A 120 -8.63 -6.54 -2.56
CA LYS A 120 -9.41 -7.40 -3.47
C LYS A 120 -8.50 -7.95 -4.58
N SER A 121 -8.95 -8.99 -5.29
CA SER A 121 -8.21 -9.44 -6.47
C SER A 121 -8.08 -8.30 -7.49
N GLY A 122 -6.93 -8.19 -8.15
CA GLY A 122 -6.65 -7.10 -9.10
C GLY A 122 -6.27 -5.74 -8.48
N THR A 123 -6.19 -5.60 -7.16
CA THR A 123 -5.80 -4.29 -6.55
C THR A 123 -4.29 -4.11 -6.37
N GLY A 124 -3.47 -4.82 -7.17
CA GLY A 124 -2.01 -4.65 -7.13
C GLY A 124 -1.27 -5.25 -5.92
N LYS A 125 -1.89 -6.15 -5.14
CA LYS A 125 -1.24 -6.80 -3.98
C LYS A 125 0.14 -7.39 -4.31
N THR A 126 0.20 -8.25 -5.33
CA THR A 126 1.45 -8.88 -5.80
C THR A 126 2.48 -7.83 -6.21
N PHE A 127 2.04 -6.75 -6.86
CA PHE A 127 2.92 -5.67 -7.31
C PHE A 127 3.53 -4.92 -6.12
N LEU A 128 2.72 -4.53 -5.14
CA LEU A 128 3.20 -3.87 -3.92
C LEU A 128 4.13 -4.77 -3.12
N THR A 129 3.79 -6.05 -2.94
CA THR A 129 4.67 -7.02 -2.27
C THR A 129 6.03 -7.11 -2.98
N ARG A 130 6.02 -7.21 -4.32
CA ARG A 130 7.25 -7.26 -5.11
C ARG A 130 8.07 -5.97 -4.94
N LEU A 131 7.42 -4.80 -4.96
CA LEU A 131 8.08 -3.52 -4.77
C LEU A 131 8.78 -3.44 -3.41
N LEU A 132 8.12 -3.90 -2.34
CA LEU A 132 8.72 -3.95 -1.00
C LEU A 132 9.90 -4.93 -0.93
N LEU A 133 9.79 -6.11 -1.54
CA LEU A 133 10.90 -7.08 -1.62
C LEU A 133 12.10 -6.51 -2.39
N ILE A 134 11.84 -5.78 -3.49
CA ILE A 134 12.87 -5.05 -4.24
C ILE A 134 13.55 -4.02 -3.33
N GLY A 135 12.76 -3.22 -2.59
CA GLY A 135 13.29 -2.24 -1.65
C GLY A 135 14.21 -2.88 -0.60
N MET A 136 13.76 -3.98 0.02
CA MET A 136 14.56 -4.71 1.02
C MET A 136 15.86 -5.25 0.44
N LEU A 137 15.85 -5.76 -0.80
CA LEU A 137 17.06 -6.25 -1.49
C LEU A 137 18.01 -5.12 -1.91
N GLN A 138 17.46 -3.98 -2.36
CA GLN A 138 18.24 -2.81 -2.76
C GLN A 138 18.95 -2.19 -1.57
N LYS A 139 18.23 -1.97 -0.47
CA LYS A 139 18.75 -1.36 0.76
C LYS A 139 19.46 -2.37 1.69
N GLY A 140 19.43 -3.67 1.37
CA GLY A 140 20.10 -4.71 2.14
C GLY A 140 19.53 -4.88 3.55
N THR A 141 18.23 -4.67 3.71
CA THR A 141 17.59 -4.54 5.04
C THR A 141 17.35 -5.88 5.73
N ALA A 142 17.10 -6.95 4.98
CA ALA A 142 16.78 -8.27 5.52
C ALA A 142 17.12 -9.39 4.53
N VAL A 143 17.31 -10.60 5.07
CA VAL A 143 17.34 -11.86 4.30
C VAL A 143 15.91 -12.38 4.22
N ASN A 144 15.43 -12.65 3.00
CA ASN A 144 14.04 -13.03 2.76
C ASN A 144 13.95 -14.48 2.28
N LEU A 145 13.11 -15.29 2.93
CA LEU A 145 12.63 -16.57 2.42
C LEU A 145 11.18 -16.38 1.96
N VAL A 146 10.92 -16.58 0.67
CA VAL A 146 9.62 -16.31 0.05
C VAL A 146 9.02 -17.61 -0.49
N PHE A 147 7.86 -18.00 0.02
CA PHE A 147 7.04 -19.08 -0.55
C PHE A 147 6.21 -18.54 -1.71
N ASP A 148 6.69 -18.75 -2.93
CA ASP A 148 6.11 -18.17 -4.14
C ASP A 148 5.10 -19.11 -4.83
N MET A 149 3.88 -19.18 -4.27
CA MET A 149 2.84 -20.13 -4.69
C MET A 149 2.44 -20.00 -6.17
N HIS A 150 2.43 -18.78 -6.71
CA HIS A 150 2.03 -18.50 -8.10
C HIS A 150 3.22 -18.19 -9.02
N SER A 151 4.45 -18.28 -8.51
CA SER A 151 5.68 -17.94 -9.24
C SER A 151 5.70 -16.50 -9.77
N GLU A 152 5.12 -15.57 -9.01
CA GLU A 152 5.00 -14.17 -9.38
C GLU A 152 6.17 -13.32 -8.89
N TYR A 153 7.00 -13.80 -7.96
CA TYR A 153 8.08 -13.02 -7.36
C TYR A 153 9.46 -13.42 -7.88
N GLY A 154 9.66 -14.71 -8.16
CA GLY A 154 10.97 -15.28 -8.52
C GLY A 154 11.49 -14.83 -9.88
N TRP A 155 10.79 -15.17 -10.98
CA TRP A 155 11.34 -15.06 -12.34
C TRP A 155 10.73 -13.95 -13.20
N GLU A 156 9.49 -14.14 -13.68
CA GLU A 156 8.81 -13.22 -14.58
C GLU A 156 7.31 -13.22 -14.27
N SER A 157 6.69 -12.04 -14.32
CA SER A 157 5.25 -11.85 -14.16
C SER A 157 4.69 -11.12 -15.38
N ARG A 158 3.36 -11.16 -15.56
CA ARG A 158 2.68 -10.29 -16.53
C ARG A 158 1.98 -9.13 -15.83
N SER A 159 1.94 -7.97 -16.46
CA SER A 159 1.05 -6.87 -16.07
C SER A 159 -0.38 -7.16 -16.54
N GLU A 160 -1.34 -6.35 -16.07
CA GLU A 160 -2.73 -6.42 -16.53
C GLU A 160 -2.87 -6.16 -18.03
N GLU A 161 -1.99 -5.32 -18.59
CA GLU A 161 -1.87 -5.06 -20.03
C GLU A 161 -1.14 -6.19 -20.80
N GLY A 162 -0.80 -7.30 -20.14
CA GLY A 162 -0.11 -8.45 -20.74
C GLY A 162 1.39 -8.25 -20.98
N ARG A 163 1.97 -7.14 -20.54
CA ARG A 163 3.42 -6.88 -20.68
C ARG A 163 4.19 -7.74 -19.70
N LYS A 164 5.35 -8.26 -20.13
CA LYS A 164 6.29 -8.95 -19.25
C LYS A 164 6.92 -7.96 -18.28
N VAL A 165 6.87 -8.28 -16.99
CA VAL A 165 7.45 -7.49 -15.91
C VAL A 165 8.54 -8.33 -15.24
N LYS A 166 9.73 -7.72 -15.11
CA LYS A 166 10.85 -8.38 -14.45
C LYS A 166 10.54 -8.67 -12.99
N ALA A 167 10.95 -9.84 -12.51
CA ALA A 167 10.84 -10.21 -11.11
C ALA A 167 12.22 -10.21 -10.41
N LEU A 168 12.28 -10.70 -9.18
CA LEU A 168 13.43 -10.49 -8.28
C LEU A 168 14.73 -11.08 -8.84
N LYS A 169 14.71 -12.31 -9.38
CA LYS A 169 15.89 -12.97 -9.94
C LYS A 169 16.44 -12.23 -11.16
N GLN A 170 15.56 -11.68 -11.99
CA GLN A 170 15.97 -10.93 -13.18
C GLN A 170 16.56 -9.56 -12.83
N LEU A 171 16.13 -8.95 -11.73
CA LEU A 171 16.63 -7.65 -11.26
C LEU A 171 17.91 -7.78 -10.42
N PHE A 172 18.02 -8.84 -9.61
CA PHE A 172 19.13 -9.06 -8.67
C PHE A 172 19.69 -10.49 -8.79
N PRO A 173 20.27 -10.87 -9.94
CA PRO A 173 20.65 -12.26 -10.23
C PRO A 173 21.67 -12.84 -9.24
N SER A 174 22.53 -11.99 -8.66
CA SER A 174 23.54 -12.38 -7.68
C SER A 174 23.05 -12.37 -6.22
N LYS A 175 21.87 -11.79 -5.93
CA LYS A 175 21.31 -11.71 -4.57
C LYS A 175 20.10 -12.63 -4.36
N VAL A 176 19.55 -13.19 -5.44
CA VAL A 176 18.33 -14.00 -5.41
C VAL A 176 18.64 -15.37 -5.95
N ALA A 177 18.18 -16.40 -5.24
CA ALA A 177 18.21 -17.79 -5.67
C ALA A 177 16.77 -18.35 -5.68
N VAL A 178 16.44 -19.12 -6.71
CA VAL A 178 15.13 -19.74 -6.91
C VAL A 178 15.24 -21.25 -6.75
N PHE A 179 14.46 -21.80 -5.83
CA PHE A 179 14.42 -23.22 -5.53
C PHE A 179 13.10 -23.82 -6.01
N THR A 180 13.12 -25.05 -6.49
CA THR A 180 11.89 -25.81 -6.82
C THR A 180 11.84 -27.15 -6.13
N LEU A 181 10.65 -27.55 -5.71
CA LEU A 181 10.34 -28.91 -5.24
C LEU A 181 9.84 -29.82 -6.38
N ASP A 182 9.42 -29.23 -7.51
CA ASP A 182 8.88 -29.95 -8.67
C ASP A 182 9.48 -29.37 -9.95
N GLU A 183 10.55 -30.02 -10.42
CA GLU A 183 11.27 -29.61 -11.62
C GLU A 183 10.39 -29.69 -12.88
N GLU A 184 9.49 -30.68 -12.98
CA GLU A 184 8.62 -30.86 -14.14
C GLU A 184 7.59 -29.74 -14.23
N SER A 185 6.96 -29.36 -13.12
CA SER A 185 6.05 -28.21 -13.06
C SER A 185 6.76 -26.90 -13.39
N SER A 186 7.96 -26.68 -12.86
CA SER A 186 8.75 -25.48 -13.17
C SER A 186 9.14 -25.39 -14.65
N ARG A 187 9.56 -26.51 -15.25
CA ARG A 187 9.89 -26.59 -16.70
C ARG A 187 8.67 -26.32 -17.57
N ARG A 188 7.50 -26.90 -17.26
CA ARG A 188 6.24 -26.65 -17.98
C ARG A 188 5.84 -25.17 -17.95
N ARG A 189 6.08 -24.49 -16.83
CA ARG A 189 5.80 -23.05 -16.66
C ARG A 189 6.93 -22.13 -17.15
N GLN A 190 8.01 -22.70 -17.70
CA GLN A 190 9.19 -21.96 -18.19
C GLN A 190 9.82 -21.05 -17.11
N VAL A 191 9.78 -21.49 -15.85
CA VAL A 191 10.39 -20.78 -14.72
C VAL A 191 11.85 -21.23 -14.60
N SER A 192 12.79 -20.28 -14.65
CA SER A 192 14.20 -20.58 -14.37
C SER A 192 14.39 -20.80 -12.87
N THR A 193 15.02 -21.92 -12.52
CA THR A 193 15.31 -22.32 -11.13
C THR A 193 16.81 -22.57 -11.00
N ASP A 194 17.39 -22.18 -9.86
CA ASP A 194 18.82 -22.37 -9.58
C ASP A 194 19.08 -23.75 -8.96
N PHE A 195 18.13 -24.26 -8.18
CA PHE A 195 18.29 -25.51 -7.44
C PHE A 195 16.99 -26.32 -7.38
N VAL A 196 17.13 -27.64 -7.35
CA VAL A 196 16.05 -28.58 -7.05
C VAL A 196 16.22 -29.05 -5.62
N VAL A 197 15.21 -28.78 -4.79
CA VAL A 197 15.14 -29.27 -3.41
C VAL A 197 14.52 -30.66 -3.43
N ARG A 198 15.19 -31.63 -2.83
CA ARG A 198 14.70 -32.99 -2.64
C ARG A 198 14.58 -33.22 -1.15
N ILE A 199 13.42 -33.74 -0.73
CA ILE A 199 13.16 -34.11 0.65
C ILE A 199 13.26 -35.64 0.72
N GLY A 200 14.18 -36.14 1.53
CA GLY A 200 14.36 -37.56 1.79
C GLY A 200 13.17 -38.13 2.57
N TYR A 201 12.89 -39.43 2.40
CA TYR A 201 11.82 -40.08 3.16
C TYR A 201 12.11 -40.13 4.66
N ASP A 202 13.38 -40.09 5.04
CA ASP A 202 13.87 -40.01 6.40
C ASP A 202 13.78 -38.60 7.01
N GLU A 203 13.50 -37.58 6.19
CA GLU A 203 13.31 -36.19 6.62
C GLU A 203 11.83 -35.85 6.86
N ILE A 204 10.91 -36.80 6.64
CA ILE A 204 9.47 -36.62 6.84
C ILE A 204 9.06 -37.25 8.16
N GLU A 205 8.60 -36.44 9.10
CA GLU A 205 8.13 -36.91 10.40
C GLU A 205 6.62 -37.24 10.37
N PRO A 206 6.13 -38.15 11.22
CA PRO A 206 4.69 -38.42 11.34
C PRO A 206 3.85 -37.15 11.57
N GLU A 207 4.37 -36.19 12.31
CA GLU A 207 3.75 -34.90 12.62
C GLU A 207 3.50 -34.05 11.37
N ASP A 208 4.40 -34.10 10.38
CA ASP A 208 4.23 -33.41 9.09
C ASP A 208 3.01 -33.95 8.33
N MET A 209 2.82 -35.26 8.38
CA MET A 209 1.68 -35.93 7.75
C MET A 209 0.36 -35.55 8.43
N VAL A 210 0.36 -35.38 9.76
CA VAL A 210 -0.82 -34.92 10.51
C VAL A 210 -1.20 -33.49 10.12
N LEU A 211 -0.22 -32.59 10.00
CA LEU A 211 -0.42 -31.21 9.52
C LEU A 211 -1.06 -31.19 8.13
N LEU A 212 -0.58 -32.03 7.20
CA LEU A 212 -1.15 -32.16 5.86
C LEU A 212 -2.59 -32.71 5.91
N SER A 213 -2.86 -33.74 6.71
CA SER A 213 -4.18 -34.37 6.80
C SER A 213 -5.30 -33.41 7.22
N SER A 214 -4.99 -32.41 8.03
CA SER A 214 -5.95 -31.39 8.46
C SER A 214 -6.32 -30.38 7.37
N ASN A 215 -5.44 -30.22 6.36
CA ASN A 215 -5.59 -29.28 5.25
C ASN A 215 -6.06 -29.96 3.95
N PHE A 216 -5.86 -31.27 3.81
CA PHE A 216 -6.38 -32.06 2.70
C PHE A 216 -7.76 -32.60 3.02
N LYS A 217 -8.82 -31.95 2.49
CA LYS A 217 -10.12 -32.62 2.42
C LYS A 217 -10.05 -33.69 1.33
N PRO A 218 -10.32 -34.97 1.64
CA PRO A 218 -10.50 -35.97 0.60
C PRO A 218 -11.68 -35.54 -0.28
N TYR A 219 -11.46 -35.56 -1.60
CA TYR A 219 -12.52 -35.45 -2.59
C TYR A 219 -13.37 -36.72 -2.62
#